data_AF-A0A368KK07-F1
#
_entry.id   AF-A0A368KK07-F1
#
_cell.length_a   1.000
_cell.length_b   1.000
_cell.length_c   1.000
_cell.angle_alpha   90.00
_cell.angle_beta   90.00
_cell.angle_gamma   90.00
#
_symmetry.space_group_name_H-M   'P 1'
#
loop_
_entity.id
_entity.type
_entity.pdbx_description
1 polymer ?
#
loop_
_entity_poly.entity_id
_entity_poly.type
_entity_poly.pdbx_seq_one_letter_code
_entity_poly.pdbx_strand_id
1 'polypeptide(L)'
;MKSSSADLQLLDELFASPALHWRRFIDRYASTVVQVVQHCRQTQKWTLTSKEADDVVVSVFEQLADNDLAILRRFDTSGSFTTFLTVASRRIVVQELQDRGAEQRIQTALKDASSERLQIPGT
;
A
#
# COMPACT_ATOMS: atom_id res chain seq x y z
N MET A 1 -19.81 -12.23 6.91
CA MET A 1 -18.82 -13.33 7.02
C MET A 1 -17.94 -13.08 8.23
N LYS A 2 -17.63 -14.11 9.00
CA LYS A 2 -16.63 -14.06 10.09
C LYS A 2 -15.27 -14.55 9.55
N SER A 3 -14.17 -14.14 10.18
CA SER A 3 -12.83 -14.71 9.90
C SER A 3 -12.84 -16.23 10.08
N SER A 4 -12.08 -16.94 9.23
CA SER A 4 -11.87 -18.37 9.46
C SER A 4 -10.97 -18.60 10.68
N SER A 5 -11.11 -19.75 11.34
CA SER A 5 -10.21 -20.14 12.44
C SER A 5 -8.74 -20.13 12.02
N ALA A 6 -8.45 -20.48 10.76
CA ALA A 6 -7.10 -20.43 10.21
C ALA A 6 -6.56 -19.00 10.03
N ASP A 7 -7.43 -18.01 9.73
CA ASP A 7 -7.03 -16.60 9.70
C ASP A 7 -6.67 -16.13 11.12
N LEU A 8 -7.52 -16.44 12.10
CA LEU A 8 -7.31 -16.03 13.49
C LEU A 8 -6.03 -16.65 14.06
N GLN A 9 -5.82 -17.95 13.85
CA GLN A 9 -4.60 -18.62 14.30
C GLN A 9 -3.35 -18.01 13.66
N LEU A 10 -3.39 -17.71 12.36
CA LEU A 10 -2.27 -17.06 11.67
C LEU A 10 -1.97 -15.68 12.28
N LEU A 11 -3.01 -14.90 12.61
CA LEU A 11 -2.84 -13.59 13.23
C LEU A 11 -2.26 -13.71 14.65
N ASP A 12 -2.73 -14.67 15.45
CA ASP A 12 -2.19 -14.92 16.79
C ASP A 12 -0.69 -15.26 16.73
N GLU A 13 -0.30 -16.17 15.83
CA GLU A 13 1.10 -16.53 15.57
C GLU A 13 1.92 -15.33 15.07
N LEU A 14 1.34 -14.54 14.16
CA LEU A 14 1.97 -13.33 13.62
C LEU A 14 2.21 -12.28 14.70
N PHE A 15 1.24 -12.03 15.57
CA PHE A 15 1.38 -11.04 16.63
C PHE A 15 2.32 -11.49 17.75
N ALA A 16 2.48 -12.79 17.95
CA ALA A 16 3.44 -13.37 18.89
C ALA A 16 4.88 -13.32 18.35
N SER A 17 5.07 -13.52 17.04
CA SER A 17 6.39 -13.44 16.40
C SER A 17 6.28 -12.95 14.95
N PRO A 18 6.32 -11.62 14.74
CA PRO A 18 6.20 -11.03 13.41
C PRO A 18 7.25 -11.55 12.44
N ALA A 19 8.52 -11.56 12.83
CA ALA A 19 9.63 -11.95 11.97
C ALA A 19 9.52 -13.39 11.45
N LEU A 20 8.98 -14.31 12.26
CA LEU A 20 8.87 -15.73 11.89
C LEU A 20 7.67 -16.00 10.97
N HIS A 21 6.55 -15.29 11.19
CA HIS A 21 5.28 -15.60 10.54
C HIS A 21 4.91 -14.62 9.42
N TRP A 22 5.69 -13.54 9.22
CA TRP A 22 5.43 -12.55 8.18
C TRP A 22 5.35 -13.14 6.78
N ARG A 23 6.25 -14.08 6.43
CA ARG A 23 6.22 -14.78 5.15
C ARG A 23 4.89 -15.49 4.93
N ARG A 24 4.41 -16.23 5.94
CA ARG A 24 3.14 -16.97 5.88
C ARG A 24 1.93 -16.03 5.77
N PHE A 25 2.01 -14.85 6.39
CA PHE A 25 1.02 -13.80 6.22
C PHE A 25 0.97 -13.29 4.78
N ILE A 26 2.13 -12.95 4.19
CA ILE A 26 2.23 -12.54 2.79
C ILE A 26 1.69 -13.65 1.87
N ASP A 27 2.13 -14.89 2.03
CA ASP A 27 1.73 -16.00 1.15
C ASP A 27 0.20 -16.21 1.14
N ARG A 28 -0.47 -15.97 2.29
CA ARG A 28 -1.92 -16.09 2.39
C ARG A 28 -2.68 -14.93 1.76
N TYR A 29 -2.18 -13.69 1.90
CA TYR A 29 -2.95 -12.49 1.55
C TYR A 29 -2.40 -11.67 0.38
N ALA A 30 -1.27 -12.05 -0.22
CA ALA A 30 -0.69 -11.37 -1.37
C ALA A 30 -1.69 -11.21 -2.52
N SER A 31 -2.41 -12.27 -2.87
CA SER A 31 -3.43 -12.22 -3.93
C SER A 31 -4.55 -11.23 -3.61
N THR A 32 -4.97 -11.13 -2.36
CA THR A 32 -5.99 -10.17 -1.90
C THR A 32 -5.48 -8.74 -2.07
N VAL A 33 -4.26 -8.44 -1.61
CA VAL A 33 -3.67 -7.10 -1.74
C VAL A 33 -3.46 -6.72 -3.21
N VAL A 34 -2.95 -7.64 -4.02
CA VAL A 34 -2.79 -7.45 -5.48
C VAL A 34 -4.13 -7.11 -6.13
N GLN A 35 -5.21 -7.84 -5.81
CA GLN A 35 -6.54 -7.57 -6.33
C GLN A 35 -7.05 -6.18 -5.91
N VAL A 36 -6.79 -5.75 -4.68
CA VAL A 36 -7.15 -4.41 -4.20
C VAL A 36 -6.41 -3.32 -4.99
N VAL A 37 -5.10 -3.48 -5.21
CA VAL A 37 -4.30 -2.53 -5.99
C VAL A 37 -4.79 -2.45 -7.43
N GLN A 38 -5.05 -3.60 -8.08
CA GLN A 38 -5.56 -3.64 -9.45
C GLN A 38 -6.96 -3.01 -9.56
N HIS A 39 -7.83 -3.23 -8.58
CA HIS A 39 -9.14 -2.58 -8.55
C HIS A 39 -9.01 -1.06 -8.35
N CYS A 40 -8.09 -0.59 -7.52
CA CYS A 40 -7.81 0.84 -7.35
C CYS A 40 -7.29 1.47 -8.65
N ARG A 41 -6.41 0.78 -9.39
CA ARG A 41 -5.93 1.20 -10.70
C ARG A 41 -7.06 1.38 -11.72
N GLN A 42 -8.07 0.52 -11.70
CA GLN A 42 -9.21 0.59 -12.62
C GLN A 42 -10.24 1.67 -12.23
N THR A 43 -10.37 1.97 -10.94
CA THR A 43 -11.42 2.85 -10.41
C THR A 43 -10.96 4.28 -10.14
N GLN A 44 -9.66 4.50 -9.96
CA GLN A 44 -9.09 5.82 -9.73
C GLN A 44 -8.66 6.49 -11.03
N LYS A 45 -8.49 7.81 -11.01
CA LYS A 45 -7.92 8.59 -12.13
C LYS A 45 -6.40 8.37 -12.33
N TRP A 46 -5.80 7.42 -11.62
CA TRP A 46 -4.36 7.15 -11.65
C TRP A 46 -4.05 6.04 -12.65
N THR A 47 -3.31 6.35 -13.69
CA THR A 47 -2.82 5.35 -14.64
C THR A 47 -1.50 4.78 -14.13
N LEU A 48 -1.55 3.65 -13.43
CA LEU A 48 -0.35 2.91 -13.06
C LEU A 48 0.08 1.96 -14.20
N THR A 49 1.38 1.89 -14.45
CA THR A 49 2.00 0.76 -15.14
C THR A 49 1.95 -0.50 -14.25
N SER A 50 2.18 -1.68 -14.84
CA SER A 50 2.21 -2.92 -14.06
C SER A 50 3.33 -2.90 -13.00
N LYS A 51 4.50 -2.36 -13.34
CA LYS A 51 5.63 -2.24 -12.40
C LYS A 51 5.27 -1.33 -11.22
N GLU A 52 4.69 -0.17 -11.48
CA GLU A 52 4.29 0.74 -10.39
C GLU A 52 3.19 0.13 -9.52
N ALA A 53 2.29 -0.69 -10.10
CA ALA A 53 1.31 -1.43 -9.32
C ALA A 53 1.97 -2.46 -8.39
N ASP A 54 3.00 -3.17 -8.86
CA ASP A 54 3.77 -4.10 -8.00
C ASP A 54 4.51 -3.34 -6.89
N ASP A 55 5.11 -2.18 -7.19
CA ASP A 55 5.75 -1.33 -6.17
C ASP A 55 4.75 -0.84 -5.12
N VAL A 56 3.51 -0.54 -5.51
CA VAL A 56 2.43 -0.18 -4.58
C VAL A 56 2.04 -1.37 -3.70
N VAL A 57 2.02 -2.60 -4.23
CA VAL A 57 1.78 -3.81 -3.41
C VAL A 57 2.86 -3.96 -2.34
N VAL A 58 4.13 -3.71 -2.69
CA VAL A 58 5.24 -3.71 -1.74
C VAL A 58 5.02 -2.65 -0.65
N SER A 59 4.74 -1.39 -1.03
CA SER A 59 4.46 -0.31 -0.05
C SER A 59 3.29 -0.66 0.88
N VAL A 60 2.24 -1.31 0.38
CA VAL A 60 1.13 -1.78 1.24
C VAL A 60 1.63 -2.76 2.30
N PHE A 61 2.43 -3.75 1.93
CA PHE A 61 2.97 -4.70 2.90
C PHE A 61 3.97 -4.07 3.86
N GLU A 62 4.80 -3.13 3.42
CA GLU A 62 5.70 -2.37 4.27
C GLU A 62 4.94 -1.55 5.32
N GLN A 63 3.89 -0.83 4.91
CA GLN A 63 3.04 -0.06 5.84
C GLN A 63 2.22 -0.94 6.79
N LEU A 64 1.84 -2.15 6.35
CA LEU A 64 1.21 -3.14 7.25
C LEU A 64 2.21 -3.71 8.27
N ALA A 65 3.49 -3.81 7.90
CA ALA A 65 4.58 -4.28 8.78
C ALA A 65 5.04 -3.21 9.77
N ASP A 66 4.89 -1.94 9.41
CA ASP A 66 5.40 -0.81 10.17
C ASP A 66 4.79 -0.68 11.58
N ASN A 67 5.54 -0.04 12.48
CA ASN A 67 5.15 0.23 13.87
C ASN A 67 4.62 -1.00 14.63
N ASP A 68 5.34 -2.13 14.56
CA ASP A 68 4.94 -3.40 15.19
C ASP A 68 3.52 -3.85 14.80
N LEU A 69 3.25 -3.86 13.48
CA LEU A 69 1.97 -4.30 12.92
C LEU A 69 0.78 -3.46 13.43
N ALA A 70 0.99 -2.18 13.76
CA ALA A 70 -0.03 -1.33 14.39
C ALA A 70 -1.36 -1.29 13.62
N ILE A 71 -1.32 -1.31 12.28
CA ILE A 71 -2.54 -1.38 11.48
C ILE A 71 -3.26 -2.71 11.71
N LEU A 72 -2.57 -3.84 11.61
CA LEU A 72 -3.15 -5.17 11.75
C LEU A 72 -3.70 -5.41 13.17
N ARG A 73 -3.02 -4.89 14.20
CA ARG A 73 -3.47 -5.00 15.61
C ARG A 73 -4.79 -4.28 15.91
N ARG A 74 -5.27 -3.40 15.01
CA ARG A 74 -6.60 -2.78 15.11
C ARG A 74 -7.74 -3.73 14.72
N PHE A 75 -7.43 -4.90 14.17
CA PHE A 75 -8.45 -5.88 13.81
C PHE A 75 -9.13 -6.43 15.07
N ASP A 76 -10.41 -6.12 15.21
CA ASP A 76 -11.30 -6.76 16.18
C ASP A 76 -11.83 -8.07 15.59
N THR A 77 -11.65 -9.17 16.33
CA THR A 77 -11.94 -10.55 15.88
C THR A 77 -13.42 -10.82 15.62
N SER A 78 -14.30 -9.85 15.89
CA SER A 78 -15.73 -9.88 15.60
C SER A 78 -16.06 -9.90 14.09
N GLY A 79 -15.16 -9.41 13.24
CA GLY A 79 -15.35 -9.27 11.79
C GLY A 79 -14.69 -10.33 10.90
N SER A 80 -14.72 -10.09 9.59
CA SER A 80 -13.88 -10.83 8.62
C SER A 80 -12.57 -10.09 8.41
N PHE A 81 -11.46 -10.80 8.61
CA PHE A 81 -10.12 -10.26 8.42
C PHE A 81 -9.88 -9.87 6.96
N THR A 82 -10.35 -10.67 6.00
CA THR A 82 -10.26 -10.32 4.57
C THR A 82 -10.94 -8.97 4.28
N THR A 83 -12.11 -8.71 4.89
CA THR A 83 -12.80 -7.42 4.74
C THR A 83 -12.00 -6.30 5.38
N PHE A 84 -11.50 -6.51 6.60
CA PHE A 84 -10.65 -5.54 7.29
C PHE A 84 -9.40 -5.20 6.47
N LEU A 85 -8.67 -6.22 6.01
CA LEU A 85 -7.45 -6.08 5.22
C LEU A 85 -7.74 -5.35 3.91
N THR A 86 -8.83 -5.70 3.22
CA THR A 86 -9.25 -4.99 1.99
C THR A 86 -9.42 -3.49 2.22
N VAL A 87 -10.09 -3.10 3.31
CA VAL A 87 -10.30 -1.68 3.65
C VAL A 87 -8.98 -1.01 4.04
N ALA A 88 -8.16 -1.67 4.84
CA ALA A 88 -6.85 -1.16 5.26
C ALA A 88 -5.91 -0.96 4.05
N SER A 89 -5.76 -1.98 3.21
CA SER A 89 -4.97 -1.93 1.98
C SER A 89 -5.47 -0.82 1.05
N ARG A 90 -6.79 -0.69 0.84
CA ARG A 90 -7.33 0.38 -0.02
C ARG A 90 -6.96 1.78 0.50
N ARG A 91 -6.99 1.99 1.81
CA ARG A 91 -6.60 3.27 2.42
C ARG A 91 -5.13 3.58 2.17
N ILE A 92 -4.26 2.58 2.38
CA ILE A 92 -2.83 2.69 2.11
C ILE A 92 -2.57 3.01 0.64
N VAL A 93 -3.20 2.27 -0.28
CA VAL A 93 -3.06 2.50 -1.73
C VAL A 93 -3.46 3.92 -2.12
N VAL A 94 -4.57 4.43 -1.59
CA VAL A 94 -5.02 5.81 -1.89
C VAL A 94 -4.03 6.84 -1.36
N GLN A 95 -3.49 6.65 -0.15
CA GLN A 95 -2.49 7.54 0.43
C GLN A 95 -1.22 7.56 -0.42
N GLU A 96 -0.68 6.37 -0.75
CA GLU A 96 0.50 6.19 -1.60
C GLU A 96 0.35 6.90 -2.96
N LEU A 97 -0.83 6.77 -3.59
CA LEU A 97 -1.11 7.43 -4.87
C LEU A 97 -1.17 8.95 -4.76
N GLN A 98 -1.73 9.48 -3.66
CA GLN A 98 -1.75 10.91 -3.41
C GLN A 98 -0.33 11.47 -3.21
N ASP A 99 0.51 10.74 -2.48
CA ASP A 99 1.89 11.14 -2.19
C ASP A 99 2.74 11.14 -3.47
N ARG A 100 2.65 10.09 -4.31
CA ARG A 100 3.29 10.05 -5.64
C ARG A 100 2.83 11.18 -6.55
N GLY A 101 1.54 11.50 -6.50
CA GLY A 101 0.96 12.62 -7.22
C GLY A 101 1.53 13.98 -6.79
N ALA A 102 1.70 14.18 -5.48
CA ALA A 102 2.31 15.37 -4.93
C ALA A 102 3.79 15.48 -5.34
N GLU A 103 4.54 14.38 -5.25
CA GLU A 103 5.95 14.32 -5.63
C GLU A 103 6.16 14.65 -7.11
N GLN A 104 5.37 14.07 -8.02
CA GLN A 104 5.45 14.36 -9.46
C GLN A 104 5.23 15.85 -9.77
N ARG A 105 4.30 16.51 -9.06
CA ARG A 105 4.01 17.94 -9.23
C ARG A 105 5.17 18.81 -8.76
N ILE A 106 5.80 18.44 -7.64
CA ILE A 106 7.00 19.13 -7.14
C ILE A 106 8.15 18.97 -8.15
N GLN A 107 8.39 17.75 -8.65
CA GLN A 107 9.44 17.49 -9.64
C GLN A 107 9.24 18.27 -10.93
N THR A 108 7.99 18.38 -11.40
CA THR A 108 7.64 19.17 -12.59
C THR A 108 7.95 20.65 -12.37
N ALA A 109 7.49 21.22 -11.25
CA ALA A 109 7.75 22.62 -10.91
C ALA A 109 9.24 22.94 -10.77
N LEU A 110 10.03 22.02 -10.19
CA LEU A 110 11.50 22.16 -10.08
C LEU A 110 12.18 22.14 -11.46
N LYS A 111 11.72 21.28 -12.36
CA LYS A 111 12.24 21.19 -13.73
C LYS A 111 11.93 22.45 -14.54
N ASP A 112 10.71 22.97 -14.41
CA ASP A 112 10.29 24.21 -15.09
C ASP A 112 11.11 25.41 -14.59
N ALA A 113 11.25 25.56 -13.27
CA ALA A 113 12.06 26.62 -12.66
C ALA A 113 13.55 26.53 -13.03
N SER A 114 14.10 25.32 -13.18
CA SER A 114 15.48 25.11 -13.64
C SER A 114 15.66 25.44 -15.12
N SER A 115 14.63 25.18 -15.94
CA SER A 115 14.63 25.46 -17.38
C SER A 115 14.55 26.96 -17.67
N GLU A 116 13.75 27.72 -16.91
CA GLU A 116 13.70 29.19 -16.99
C GLU A 116 15.02 29.84 -16.57
N ARG A 117 15.73 29.30 -15.58
CA ARG A 117 17.02 29.83 -15.13
C ARG A 117 18.17 29.61 -16.12
N LEU A 118 18.07 28.64 -17.03
CA LEU A 118 19.07 28.40 -18.08
C LEU A 118 18.86 29.26 -19.33
N GLN A 119 17.71 29.90 -19.49
CA GLN A 119 17.48 30.89 -20.55
C GLN A 119 18.09 32.23 -20.14
N ILE A 120 19.42 32.32 -20.20
CA ILE A 120 20.12 33.60 -20.15
C ILE A 120 19.69 34.37 -21.41
N PRO A 121 19.10 35.58 -21.30
CA PRO A 121 18.80 36.37 -22.49
C PRO A 121 20.10 36.62 -23.25
N GLY A 122 20.15 36.16 -24.50
CA GLY A 122 21.27 36.45 -25.40
C GLY A 122 21.49 37.96 -25.45
N THR A 123 22.71 38.37 -25.12
CA THR A 123 23.20 39.75 -25.28
C THR A 123 23.70 39.94 -26.70
#